data_AF-V2XZC4-F1
#
_entry.id   AF-V2XZC4-F1
#
_cell.length_a   1.000
_cell.length_b   1.000
_cell.length_c   1.000
_cell.angle_alpha   90.00
_cell.angle_beta   90.00
_cell.angle_gamma   90.00
#
_symmetry.space_group_name_H-M   'P 1'
#
loop_
_entity.id
_entity.type
_entity.pdbx_description
1 polymer ?
#
loop_
_entity_poly.entity_id
_entity_poly.type
_entity_poly.pdbx_seq_one_letter_code
_entity_poly.pdbx_strand_id
1 'polypeptide(L)'
;MFTVDKKEIGHHIADLISESRFKSARRFGIEYLKTRYGYADADAIPNIQNRICQITKGNKWIQIEDLPIFAELLGVSIENLVSAGTSFTETSNHVTNYSIAHSDNPKDWEDYIQRKDKLFLNPDEYNKTVIDYALEAGNYPLLKYLLDSKYIWFVGDDKQEYHESFGGYGACFGAGTSIKRRDIGHTDNLDLWLKEKDDLRFKLMALAIKNKDFDMLDRLHAREVPMLYKLSHLYGWHPHEYKLPQSKNTEQFITSLALCTDTTLSYFFEPFTIESAYRGEKNTFIFPYAGVLLERMIKQKKQNVSYFIEKTIKHNRDVLNLLNKAINESTKYCNTYYERLKLSNTYTKQFIKAEATRDLYLYPDIDFVAFTYPCLIGTEAIKGFITNVVHITAKSSDSEVQFLINELNYTYESIQKLYTEKEVKHV
;
A
#
# COMPACT_ATOMS: atom_id res chain seq x y z
N MET A 1 -24.59 32.09 -13.31
CA MET A 1 -24.88 31.90 -14.74
C MET A 1 -24.52 33.20 -15.43
N PHE A 2 -23.51 33.20 -16.31
CA PHE A 2 -23.06 34.42 -16.97
C PHE A 2 -24.17 34.96 -17.89
N THR A 3 -24.36 36.27 -17.93
CA THR A 3 -25.18 36.92 -18.96
C THR A 3 -24.31 37.04 -20.21
N VAL A 4 -24.61 36.23 -21.23
CA VAL A 4 -23.68 35.99 -22.34
C VAL A 4 -24.05 36.90 -23.52
N ASP A 5 -23.32 37.99 -23.76
CA ASP A 5 -23.43 38.78 -24.99
C ASP A 5 -22.37 38.35 -26.01
N LYS A 6 -22.86 37.91 -27.18
CA LYS A 6 -22.08 37.49 -28.33
C LYS A 6 -21.15 38.59 -28.85
N LYS A 7 -21.56 39.86 -28.76
CA LYS A 7 -20.74 40.99 -29.19
C LYS A 7 -19.58 41.22 -28.25
N GLU A 8 -19.82 41.19 -26.94
CA GLU A 8 -18.78 41.35 -25.92
C GLU A 8 -17.73 40.24 -26.04
N ILE A 9 -18.17 38.99 -26.18
CA ILE A 9 -17.27 37.84 -26.40
C ILE A 9 -16.47 38.01 -27.70
N GLY A 10 -17.13 38.42 -28.77
CA GLY A 10 -16.47 38.68 -30.06
C GLY A 10 -15.36 39.71 -29.95
N HIS A 11 -15.62 40.85 -29.31
CA HIS A 11 -14.62 41.90 -29.10
C HIS A 11 -13.47 41.42 -28.23
N HIS A 12 -13.76 40.74 -27.11
CA HIS A 12 -12.73 40.17 -26.25
C HIS A 12 -11.79 39.22 -27.00
N ILE A 13 -12.33 38.34 -27.85
CA ILE A 13 -11.52 37.46 -28.71
C ILE A 13 -10.70 38.26 -29.73
N ALA A 14 -11.26 39.34 -30.27
CA ALA A 14 -10.54 40.21 -31.19
C ALA A 14 -9.31 40.83 -30.52
N ASP A 15 -9.48 41.32 -29.29
CA ASP A 15 -8.43 41.90 -28.47
C ASP A 15 -7.36 40.84 -28.17
N LEU A 16 -7.76 39.66 -27.66
CA LEU A 16 -6.84 38.53 -27.41
C LEU A 16 -6.04 38.13 -28.67
N ILE A 17 -6.67 38.06 -29.85
CA ILE A 17 -5.97 37.74 -31.10
C ILE A 17 -4.96 38.84 -31.45
N SER A 18 -5.33 40.11 -31.28
CA SER A 18 -4.48 41.25 -31.58
C SER A 18 -3.28 41.38 -30.62
N GLU A 19 -3.48 40.99 -29.36
CA GLU A 19 -2.47 41.04 -28.30
C GLU A 19 -1.55 39.81 -28.32
N SER A 20 -2.07 38.64 -28.70
CA SER A 20 -1.31 37.39 -28.83
C SER A 20 -0.22 37.41 -29.92
N ARG A 21 0.52 36.30 -30.03
CA ARG A 21 1.52 36.06 -31.09
C ARG A 21 0.95 36.06 -32.51
N PHE A 22 -0.36 35.87 -32.68
CA PHE A 22 -0.95 35.71 -34.02
C PHE A 22 -1.23 37.05 -34.70
N LYS A 23 -1.57 38.11 -33.96
CA LYS A 23 -1.78 39.49 -34.45
C LYS A 23 -2.87 39.67 -35.52
N SER A 24 -3.48 38.60 -36.03
CA SER A 24 -4.45 38.64 -37.13
C SER A 24 -5.28 37.36 -37.20
N ALA A 25 -6.52 37.48 -37.67
CA ALA A 25 -7.41 36.34 -37.89
C ALA A 25 -6.84 35.29 -38.85
N ARG A 26 -6.04 35.72 -39.86
CA ARG A 26 -5.41 34.81 -40.81
C ARG A 26 -4.37 33.92 -40.14
N ARG A 27 -3.44 34.51 -39.37
CA ARG A 27 -2.40 33.74 -38.66
C ARG A 27 -3.00 32.85 -37.57
N PHE A 28 -4.01 33.36 -36.85
CA PHE A 28 -4.75 32.56 -35.88
C PHE A 28 -5.43 31.36 -36.56
N GLY A 29 -6.08 31.58 -37.71
CA GLY A 29 -6.74 30.52 -38.47
C GLY A 29 -5.81 29.44 -39.00
N ILE A 30 -4.58 29.78 -39.39
CA ILE A 30 -3.57 28.79 -39.80
C ILE A 30 -3.21 27.86 -38.64
N GLU A 31 -2.94 28.42 -37.47
CA GLU A 31 -2.58 27.62 -36.29
C GLU A 31 -3.77 26.83 -35.74
N TYR A 32 -4.97 27.40 -35.80
CA TYR A 32 -6.22 26.66 -35.54
C TYR A 32 -6.36 25.41 -36.42
N LEU A 33 -6.11 25.51 -37.72
CA LEU A 33 -6.20 24.36 -38.63
C LEU A 33 -5.16 23.28 -38.27
N LYS A 34 -3.93 23.69 -37.94
CA LYS A 34 -2.88 22.76 -37.50
C LYS A 34 -3.26 22.06 -36.20
N THR A 35 -3.77 22.78 -35.21
CA THR A 35 -4.18 22.18 -33.93
C THR A 35 -5.36 21.24 -34.11
N ARG A 36 -6.33 21.59 -34.96
CA ARG A 36 -7.54 20.78 -35.14
C ARG A 36 -7.35 19.56 -36.05
N TYR A 37 -6.60 19.70 -37.14
CA TYR A 37 -6.52 18.69 -38.20
C TYR A 37 -5.10 18.16 -38.43
N GLY A 38 -4.10 18.64 -37.69
CA GLY A 38 -2.70 18.24 -37.82
C GLY A 38 -1.94 18.93 -38.97
N TYR A 39 -2.64 19.67 -39.85
CA TYR A 39 -2.05 20.41 -40.96
C TYR A 39 -2.91 21.63 -41.34
N ALA A 40 -2.32 22.59 -42.06
CA ALA A 40 -3.04 23.75 -42.58
C ALA A 40 -3.17 23.66 -44.11
N ASP A 41 -4.35 23.26 -44.58
CA ASP A 41 -4.70 23.28 -46.00
C ASP A 41 -4.85 24.72 -46.51
N ALA A 42 -4.13 25.06 -47.58
CA ALA A 42 -4.14 26.39 -48.19
C ALA A 42 -5.54 26.82 -48.64
N ASP A 43 -6.36 25.87 -49.10
CA ASP A 43 -7.72 26.14 -49.59
C ASP A 43 -8.73 26.35 -48.44
N ALA A 44 -8.42 25.82 -47.24
CA ALA A 44 -9.24 26.00 -46.04
C ALA A 44 -8.96 27.33 -45.31
N ILE A 45 -7.79 27.94 -45.50
CA ILE A 45 -7.36 29.17 -44.79
C ILE A 45 -8.37 30.33 -44.99
N PRO A 46 -8.85 30.66 -46.21
CA PRO A 46 -9.79 31.77 -46.40
C PRO A 46 -11.11 31.54 -45.65
N ASN A 47 -11.59 30.30 -45.62
CA ASN A 47 -12.85 29.93 -44.96
C ASN A 47 -12.76 30.06 -43.44
N ILE A 48 -11.68 29.56 -42.84
CA ILE A 48 -11.48 29.70 -41.40
C ILE A 48 -11.21 31.14 -40.99
N GLN A 49 -10.44 31.90 -41.79
CA GLN A 49 -10.21 33.33 -41.56
C GLN A 49 -11.53 34.09 -41.55
N ASN A 50 -12.42 33.83 -42.52
CA ASN A 50 -13.74 34.44 -42.57
C ASN A 50 -14.59 34.05 -41.37
N ARG A 51 -14.56 32.78 -40.95
CA ARG A 51 -15.27 32.34 -39.75
C ARG A 51 -14.80 33.06 -38.50
N ILE A 52 -13.49 33.17 -38.28
CA ILE A 52 -12.90 33.90 -37.15
C ILE A 52 -13.32 35.37 -37.19
N CYS A 53 -13.25 36.04 -38.36
CA CYS A 53 -13.70 37.42 -38.51
C CYS A 53 -15.19 37.62 -38.19
N GLN A 54 -16.03 36.62 -38.44
CA GLN A 54 -17.46 36.69 -38.05
C GLN A 54 -17.65 36.46 -36.55
N ILE A 55 -16.80 35.66 -35.91
CA ILE A 55 -16.81 35.47 -34.45
C ILE A 55 -16.37 36.77 -33.76
N THR A 56 -15.25 37.36 -34.19
CA THR A 56 -14.70 38.57 -33.56
C THR A 56 -15.58 39.81 -33.70
N LYS A 57 -16.45 39.84 -34.74
CA LYS A 57 -17.47 40.89 -34.90
C LYS A 57 -18.75 40.64 -34.11
N GLY A 58 -18.85 39.52 -33.38
CA GLY A 58 -20.07 39.10 -32.69
C GLY A 58 -21.19 38.60 -33.63
N ASN A 59 -20.88 38.31 -34.90
CA ASN A 59 -21.86 37.82 -35.87
C ASN A 59 -22.04 36.30 -35.83
N LYS A 60 -21.07 35.54 -35.29
CA LYS A 60 -21.18 34.09 -35.04
C LYS A 60 -20.70 33.72 -33.64
N TRP A 61 -21.29 32.67 -33.07
CA TRP A 61 -20.80 32.06 -31.83
C TRP A 61 -19.59 31.19 -32.16
N ILE A 62 -18.68 31.01 -31.19
CA ILE A 62 -17.74 29.89 -31.24
C ILE A 62 -18.55 28.60 -31.06
N GLN A 63 -18.30 27.59 -31.89
CA GLN A 63 -18.91 26.28 -31.68
C GLN A 63 -18.30 25.62 -30.43
N ILE A 64 -19.09 24.85 -29.68
CA ILE A 64 -18.63 24.24 -28.41
C ILE A 64 -17.35 23.41 -28.62
N GLU A 65 -17.29 22.67 -29.72
CA GLU A 65 -16.12 21.87 -30.12
C GLU A 65 -14.85 22.68 -30.44
N ASP A 66 -14.99 23.98 -30.74
CA ASP A 66 -13.86 24.87 -31.03
C ASP A 66 -13.35 25.59 -29.78
N LEU A 67 -14.15 25.67 -28.70
CA LEU A 67 -13.82 26.43 -27.50
C LEU A 67 -12.48 26.02 -26.87
N PRO A 68 -12.17 24.71 -26.70
CA PRO A 68 -10.89 24.30 -26.14
C PRO A 68 -9.69 24.75 -26.99
N ILE A 69 -9.83 24.68 -28.32
CA ILE A 69 -8.76 25.07 -29.25
C ILE A 69 -8.52 26.58 -29.21
N PHE A 70 -9.60 27.38 -29.14
CA PHE A 70 -9.48 28.83 -28.99
C PHE A 70 -8.83 29.21 -27.66
N ALA A 71 -9.25 28.57 -26.57
CA ALA A 71 -8.69 28.77 -25.23
C ALA A 71 -7.19 28.45 -25.18
N GLU A 72 -6.80 27.28 -25.70
CA GLU A 72 -5.40 26.84 -25.79
C GLU A 72 -4.54 27.80 -26.61
N LEU A 73 -4.98 28.17 -27.82
CA LEU A 73 -4.20 29.04 -28.70
C LEU A 73 -4.03 30.45 -28.11
N LEU A 74 -5.08 30.99 -27.50
CA LEU A 74 -5.06 32.33 -26.90
C LEU A 74 -4.46 32.35 -25.50
N GLY A 75 -4.21 31.18 -24.90
CA GLY A 75 -3.63 31.07 -23.56
C GLY A 75 -4.56 31.57 -22.46
N VAL A 76 -5.87 31.39 -22.61
CA VAL A 76 -6.91 31.81 -21.64
C VAL A 76 -7.84 30.64 -21.32
N SER A 77 -8.59 30.71 -20.21
CA SER A 77 -9.58 29.68 -19.85
C SER A 77 -10.82 29.76 -20.74
N ILE A 78 -11.59 28.66 -20.83
CA ILE A 78 -12.88 28.67 -21.54
C ILE A 78 -13.83 29.66 -20.87
N GLU A 79 -13.81 29.73 -19.54
CA GLU A 79 -14.56 30.67 -18.72
C GLU A 79 -14.22 32.11 -19.11
N ASN A 80 -12.93 32.44 -19.28
CA ASN A 80 -12.50 33.75 -19.74
C ASN A 80 -13.10 34.11 -21.11
N LEU A 81 -13.11 33.16 -22.04
CA LEU A 81 -13.73 33.36 -23.37
C LEU A 81 -15.25 33.58 -23.27
N VAL A 82 -15.98 32.71 -22.58
CA VAL A 82 -17.45 32.77 -22.53
C VAL A 82 -17.98 33.87 -21.61
N SER A 83 -17.14 34.45 -20.77
CA SER A 83 -17.44 35.59 -19.90
C SER A 83 -16.97 36.93 -20.47
N ALA A 84 -16.46 36.98 -21.70
CA ALA A 84 -15.90 38.18 -22.32
C ALA A 84 -14.83 38.86 -21.44
N GLY A 85 -13.96 38.08 -20.81
CA GLY A 85 -12.90 38.58 -19.95
C GLY A 85 -13.33 38.99 -18.54
N THR A 86 -14.62 38.91 -18.19
CA THR A 86 -15.10 39.29 -16.85
C THR A 86 -14.75 38.25 -15.77
N SER A 87 -14.52 36.99 -16.15
CA SER A 87 -13.87 36.01 -15.27
C SER A 87 -12.36 36.01 -15.51
N PHE A 88 -11.63 36.61 -14.57
CA PHE A 88 -10.18 36.46 -14.45
C PHE A 88 -9.88 35.24 -13.60
N THR A 89 -9.89 34.06 -14.20
CA THR A 89 -9.01 33.00 -13.75
C THR A 89 -7.72 33.18 -14.53
N GLU A 90 -6.68 33.72 -13.89
CA GLU A 90 -5.34 33.77 -14.48
C GLU A 90 -5.00 32.36 -14.97
N THR A 91 -4.74 32.23 -16.27
CA THR A 91 -4.09 31.06 -16.86
C THR A 91 -2.61 31.07 -16.45
N SER A 92 -2.33 30.89 -15.16
CA SER A 92 -1.16 30.07 -14.84
C SER A 92 -1.48 28.70 -15.41
N ASN A 93 -0.67 28.17 -16.34
CA ASN A 93 -0.69 26.77 -16.78
C ASN A 93 -1.45 25.91 -15.77
N HIS A 94 -2.69 25.48 -16.05
CA HIS A 94 -3.58 24.94 -15.02
C HIS A 94 -2.90 23.75 -14.34
N VAL A 95 -2.26 23.99 -13.20
CA VAL A 95 -1.51 22.98 -12.46
C VAL A 95 -2.55 22.09 -11.77
N THR A 96 -2.73 20.89 -12.29
CA THR A 96 -3.68 19.90 -11.78
C THR A 96 -2.95 18.80 -11.02
N ASN A 97 -3.72 17.99 -10.28
CA ASN A 97 -3.22 16.73 -9.71
C ASN A 97 -2.53 15.87 -10.79
N TYR A 98 -3.15 15.77 -11.98
CA TYR A 98 -2.62 15.03 -13.12
C TYR A 98 -1.30 15.59 -13.64
N SER A 99 -1.21 16.91 -13.86
CA SER A 99 0.01 17.50 -14.45
C SER A 99 1.21 17.36 -13.52
N ILE A 100 1.01 17.52 -12.21
CA ILE A 100 2.08 17.39 -11.21
C ILE A 100 2.51 15.94 -11.05
N ALA A 101 1.56 14.99 -11.08
CA ALA A 101 1.87 13.57 -11.05
C ALA A 101 2.75 13.11 -12.23
N HIS A 102 2.74 13.83 -13.36
CA HIS A 102 3.59 13.57 -14.52
C HIS A 102 4.81 14.50 -14.62
N SER A 103 4.99 15.44 -13.68
CA SER A 103 6.16 16.31 -13.67
C SER A 103 7.37 15.57 -13.10
N ASP A 104 8.52 15.75 -13.73
CA ASP A 104 9.82 15.27 -13.25
C ASP A 104 10.63 16.38 -12.54
N ASN A 105 10.03 17.54 -12.30
CA ASN A 105 10.70 18.69 -11.71
C ASN A 105 10.33 18.86 -10.22
N PRO A 106 11.27 18.64 -9.28
CA PRO A 106 11.02 18.81 -7.85
C PRO A 106 10.52 20.19 -7.45
N LYS A 107 10.88 21.23 -8.22
CA LYS A 107 10.37 22.58 -7.96
C LYS A 107 8.87 22.68 -8.21
N ASP A 108 8.36 22.03 -9.26
CA ASP A 108 6.93 22.03 -9.55
C ASP A 108 6.15 21.33 -8.42
N TRP A 109 6.73 20.26 -7.86
CA TRP A 109 6.13 19.52 -6.75
C TRP A 109 6.04 20.39 -5.49
N GLU A 110 7.12 21.06 -5.12
CA GLU A 110 7.15 21.95 -3.95
C GLU A 110 6.23 23.16 -4.14
N ASP A 111 6.30 23.82 -5.30
CA ASP A 111 5.42 24.94 -5.64
C ASP A 111 3.95 24.52 -5.57
N TYR A 112 3.62 23.28 -5.97
CA TYR A 112 2.27 22.72 -5.89
C TYR A 112 1.80 22.46 -4.45
N ILE A 113 2.66 21.89 -3.60
CA ILE A 113 2.36 21.62 -2.17
C ILE A 113 2.15 22.94 -1.40
N GLN A 114 2.91 23.98 -1.74
CA GLN A 114 2.84 25.29 -1.09
C GLN A 114 1.72 26.20 -1.60
N ARG A 115 0.94 25.77 -2.59
CA ARG A 115 -0.17 26.58 -3.11
C ARG A 115 -1.15 26.96 -2.00
N LYS A 116 -1.65 28.21 -2.09
CA LYS A 116 -2.64 28.76 -1.15
C LYS A 116 -3.98 28.04 -1.21
N ASP A 117 -4.37 27.56 -2.39
CA ASP A 117 -5.64 26.85 -2.61
C ASP A 117 -5.62 25.40 -2.10
N LYS A 118 -4.45 24.85 -1.75
CA LYS A 118 -4.26 23.51 -1.17
C LYS A 118 -4.92 22.39 -1.98
N LEU A 119 -4.80 22.46 -3.32
CA LEU A 119 -5.29 21.40 -4.20
C LEU A 119 -4.69 20.02 -3.87
N PHE A 120 -3.43 19.95 -3.44
CA PHE A 120 -2.78 18.72 -3.00
C PHE A 120 -3.58 17.94 -1.94
N LEU A 121 -4.32 18.65 -1.08
CA LEU A 121 -5.10 18.03 0.00
C LEU A 121 -6.42 17.40 -0.47
N ASN A 122 -6.74 17.47 -1.77
CA ASN A 122 -8.06 17.15 -2.28
C ASN A 122 -8.00 16.33 -3.57
N PRO A 123 -8.93 15.37 -3.73
CA PRO A 123 -9.15 14.76 -5.03
C PRO A 123 -9.75 15.79 -6.01
N ASP A 124 -9.50 15.59 -7.30
CA ASP A 124 -10.09 16.39 -8.38
C ASP A 124 -11.48 15.86 -8.80
N GLU A 125 -12.02 16.36 -9.90
CA GLU A 125 -13.32 15.97 -10.46
C GLU A 125 -13.42 14.48 -10.85
N TYR A 126 -12.29 13.79 -11.00
CA TYR A 126 -12.23 12.35 -11.25
C TYR A 126 -12.11 11.53 -9.96
N ASN A 127 -12.26 12.20 -8.81
CA ASN A 127 -12.08 11.61 -7.49
C ASN A 127 -10.67 11.00 -7.32
N LYS A 128 -9.64 11.70 -7.82
CA LYS A 128 -8.24 11.28 -7.73
C LYS A 128 -7.35 12.40 -7.20
N THR A 129 -6.44 12.03 -6.30
CA THR A 129 -5.39 12.91 -5.79
C THR A 129 -4.17 12.86 -6.69
N VAL A 130 -3.24 13.80 -6.51
CA VAL A 130 -1.91 13.72 -7.13
C VAL A 130 -1.18 12.41 -6.81
N ILE A 131 -1.43 11.81 -5.64
CA ILE A 131 -0.83 10.53 -5.24
C ILE A 131 -1.41 9.38 -6.06
N ASP A 132 -2.73 9.35 -6.29
CA ASP A 132 -3.37 8.35 -7.15
C ASP A 132 -2.76 8.41 -8.56
N TYR A 133 -2.67 9.60 -9.16
CA TYR A 133 -2.08 9.76 -10.49
C TYR A 133 -0.58 9.45 -10.52
N ALA A 134 0.18 9.82 -9.49
CA ALA A 134 1.63 9.54 -9.46
C ALA A 134 1.87 8.02 -9.39
N LEU A 135 1.03 7.28 -8.67
CA LEU A 135 1.06 5.82 -8.65
C LEU A 135 0.70 5.22 -10.02
N GLU A 136 -0.33 5.75 -10.69
CA GLU A 136 -0.75 5.30 -12.03
C GLU A 136 0.29 5.60 -13.11
N ALA A 137 0.89 6.79 -13.07
CA ALA A 137 1.96 7.22 -13.97
C ALA A 137 3.30 6.52 -13.69
N GLY A 138 3.44 5.92 -12.51
CA GLY A 138 4.70 5.33 -12.05
C GLY A 138 5.78 6.38 -11.72
N ASN A 139 5.37 7.59 -11.34
CA ASN A 139 6.27 8.67 -10.92
C ASN A 139 6.81 8.40 -9.50
N TYR A 140 7.69 7.40 -9.43
CA TYR A 140 8.36 6.99 -8.21
C TYR A 140 9.23 8.10 -7.59
N PRO A 141 9.95 8.96 -8.36
CA PRO A 141 10.68 10.10 -7.80
C PRO A 141 9.80 11.07 -6.98
N LEU A 142 8.63 11.46 -7.50
CA LEU A 142 7.68 12.31 -6.77
C LEU A 142 7.21 11.62 -5.49
N LEU A 143 6.78 10.36 -5.57
CA LEU A 143 6.29 9.61 -4.41
C LEU A 143 7.38 9.48 -3.33
N LYS A 144 8.60 9.13 -3.73
CA LYS A 144 9.76 9.06 -2.84
C LYS A 144 10.05 10.42 -2.20
N TYR A 145 10.02 11.50 -2.98
CA TYR A 145 10.19 12.87 -2.47
C TYR A 145 9.15 13.23 -1.41
N LEU A 146 7.87 12.89 -1.61
CA LEU A 146 6.80 13.16 -0.66
C LEU A 146 7.01 12.41 0.67
N LEU A 147 7.47 11.15 0.62
CA LEU A 147 7.77 10.36 1.82
C LEU A 147 9.06 10.84 2.51
N ASP A 148 10.12 11.14 1.76
CA ASP A 148 11.42 11.60 2.29
C ASP A 148 11.29 12.97 2.97
N SER A 149 10.48 13.86 2.38
CA SER A 149 10.17 15.18 2.94
C SER A 149 9.12 15.12 4.06
N LYS A 150 8.62 13.92 4.41
CA LYS A 150 7.59 13.67 5.42
C LYS A 150 6.27 14.41 5.14
N TYR A 151 5.97 14.73 3.89
CA TYR A 151 4.69 15.33 3.52
C TYR A 151 3.54 14.34 3.65
N ILE A 152 3.82 13.06 3.39
CA ILE A 152 2.88 11.95 3.58
C ILE A 152 3.60 10.75 4.18
N TRP A 153 2.84 9.81 4.73
CA TRP A 153 3.30 8.49 5.12
C TRP A 153 2.18 7.45 4.92
N PHE A 154 2.58 6.21 4.64
CA PHE A 154 1.68 5.06 4.58
C PHE A 154 1.78 4.16 5.82
N VAL A 155 2.81 4.39 6.64
CA VAL A 155 3.08 3.74 7.91
C VAL A 155 3.41 4.85 8.89
N GLY A 156 2.57 5.04 9.91
CA GLY A 156 2.72 6.04 10.94
C GLY A 156 3.55 5.54 12.11
N ASP A 157 4.15 6.47 12.86
CA ASP A 157 4.99 6.12 14.02
C ASP A 157 4.16 5.63 15.24
N ASP A 158 2.87 5.99 15.30
CA ASP A 158 1.97 5.56 16.38
C ASP A 158 1.38 4.17 16.11
N LYS A 159 1.97 3.16 16.72
CA LYS A 159 1.50 1.76 16.65
C LYS A 159 0.07 1.58 17.20
N GLN A 160 -0.48 2.52 17.97
CA GLN A 160 -1.87 2.45 18.42
C GLN A 160 -2.86 2.73 17.28
N GLU A 161 -2.43 3.42 16.22
CA GLU A 161 -3.24 3.62 15.01
C GLU A 161 -3.28 2.36 14.12
N TYR A 162 -2.46 1.35 14.42
CA TYR A 162 -2.44 0.11 13.65
C TYR A 162 -3.70 -0.70 13.97
N HIS A 163 -4.42 -1.11 12.95
CA HIS A 163 -5.66 -1.86 13.13
C HIS A 163 -5.84 -2.95 12.09
N GLU A 164 -6.54 -4.00 12.50
CA GLU A 164 -6.77 -5.22 11.72
C GLU A 164 -7.96 -5.04 10.77
N SER A 165 -8.91 -4.19 11.14
CA SER A 165 -10.01 -3.71 10.30
C SER A 165 -10.50 -2.33 10.76
N PHE A 166 -10.91 -1.48 9.82
CA PHE A 166 -11.66 -0.25 10.08
C PHE A 166 -13.01 -0.33 9.35
N GLY A 167 -13.95 -1.08 9.91
CA GLY A 167 -15.23 -1.35 9.24
C GLY A 167 -15.01 -2.12 7.93
N GLY A 168 -15.53 -1.60 6.81
CA GLY A 168 -15.33 -2.18 5.47
C GLY A 168 -13.96 -1.86 4.84
N TYR A 169 -13.13 -1.07 5.50
CA TYR A 169 -11.81 -0.64 5.05
C TYR A 169 -10.76 -1.52 5.76
N GLY A 170 -9.85 -2.12 4.98
CA GLY A 170 -8.95 -3.20 5.45
C GLY A 170 -7.93 -2.77 6.51
N ALA A 171 -7.00 -3.67 6.84
CA ALA A 171 -5.94 -3.41 7.81
C ALA A 171 -5.04 -2.22 7.40
N CYS A 172 -4.70 -1.34 8.34
CA CYS A 172 -3.91 -0.14 8.08
C CYS A 172 -2.80 0.07 9.13
N PHE A 173 -1.75 0.77 8.70
CA PHE A 173 -0.56 1.13 9.49
C PHE A 173 -0.55 2.62 9.91
N GLY A 174 -1.70 3.30 9.93
CA GLY A 174 -1.76 4.72 10.34
C GLY A 174 -1.19 5.69 9.31
N ALA A 175 -1.65 5.60 8.06
CA ALA A 175 -1.25 6.53 6.99
C ALA A 175 -1.74 7.97 7.25
N GLY A 176 -1.11 8.98 6.63
CA GLY A 176 -1.50 10.37 6.85
C GLY A 176 -0.61 11.40 6.15
N THR A 177 -0.88 12.68 6.44
CA THR A 177 -0.15 13.82 5.88
C THR A 177 0.19 14.89 6.93
N SER A 178 1.35 15.53 6.78
CA SER A 178 1.78 16.66 7.61
C SER A 178 1.36 18.02 7.01
N ILE A 179 0.78 18.02 5.80
CA ILE A 179 0.40 19.25 5.12
C ILE A 179 -0.78 19.87 5.86
N LYS A 180 -0.59 21.10 6.34
CA LYS A 180 -1.58 21.83 7.11
C LYS A 180 -2.86 22.05 6.29
N ARG A 181 -3.99 21.65 6.88
CA ARG A 181 -5.34 21.93 6.38
C ARG A 181 -5.65 23.43 6.38
N ARG A 182 -6.56 23.83 5.49
CA ARG A 182 -7.19 25.15 5.48
C ARG A 182 -8.13 25.30 6.67
N ASP A 183 -8.55 26.54 6.91
CA ASP A 183 -9.47 26.87 8.00
C ASP A 183 -10.83 26.17 7.84
N ILE A 184 -11.54 26.06 8.97
CA ILE A 184 -12.86 25.42 9.04
C ILE A 184 -13.80 26.09 8.02
N GLY A 185 -14.47 25.28 7.21
CA GLY A 185 -15.30 25.71 6.08
C GLY A 185 -14.78 25.23 4.73
N HIS A 186 -13.54 24.76 4.66
CA HIS A 186 -12.97 24.07 3.51
C HIS A 186 -12.92 22.56 3.71
N THR A 187 -13.20 21.81 2.64
CA THR A 187 -12.99 20.37 2.59
C THR A 187 -11.53 20.10 2.27
N ASP A 188 -10.85 19.30 3.10
CA ASP A 188 -9.48 18.84 2.90
C ASP A 188 -9.44 17.38 3.34
N ASN A 189 -9.34 16.47 2.36
CA ASN A 189 -9.66 15.05 2.54
C ASN A 189 -8.46 14.11 2.48
N LEU A 190 -7.27 14.60 2.15
CA LEU A 190 -6.10 13.74 1.92
C LEU A 190 -5.77 12.82 3.11
N ASP A 191 -5.85 13.31 4.34
CA ASP A 191 -5.56 12.49 5.52
C ASP A 191 -6.50 11.28 5.62
N LEU A 192 -7.80 11.51 5.44
CA LEU A 192 -8.81 10.45 5.40
C LEU A 192 -8.58 9.51 4.21
N TRP A 193 -8.28 10.08 3.04
CA TRP A 193 -8.02 9.34 1.81
C TRP A 193 -6.88 8.35 1.96
N LEU A 194 -5.77 8.78 2.59
CA LEU A 194 -4.61 7.93 2.85
C LEU A 194 -4.94 6.81 3.84
N LYS A 195 -5.76 7.09 4.86
CA LYS A 195 -6.15 6.11 5.88
C LYS A 195 -7.11 5.04 5.37
N GLU A 196 -8.05 5.42 4.50
CA GLU A 196 -9.11 4.53 4.01
C GLU A 196 -8.68 3.66 2.83
N LYS A 197 -7.64 4.06 2.07
CA LYS A 197 -7.20 3.37 0.86
C LYS A 197 -5.99 2.47 1.08
N ASP A 198 -6.24 1.18 1.32
CA ASP A 198 -5.21 0.15 1.45
C ASP A 198 -4.37 -0.04 0.16
N ASP A 199 -4.98 0.21 -1.01
CA ASP A 199 -4.39 -0.02 -2.33
C ASP A 199 -3.19 0.89 -2.63
N LEU A 200 -3.16 2.11 -2.08
CA LEU A 200 -2.09 3.07 -2.32
C LEU A 200 -0.72 2.54 -1.85
N ARG A 201 -0.67 1.95 -0.64
CA ARG A 201 0.56 1.36 -0.09
C ARG A 201 1.06 0.20 -0.96
N PHE A 202 0.16 -0.69 -1.37
CA PHE A 202 0.51 -1.82 -2.25
C PHE A 202 1.01 -1.38 -3.62
N LYS A 203 0.40 -0.35 -4.22
CA LYS A 203 0.87 0.24 -5.49
C LYS A 203 2.26 0.84 -5.34
N LEU A 204 2.54 1.55 -4.24
CA LEU A 204 3.88 2.08 -3.99
C LEU A 204 4.91 0.96 -3.76
N MET A 205 4.54 -0.10 -3.04
CA MET A 205 5.39 -1.29 -2.88
C MET A 205 5.73 -1.94 -4.24
N ALA A 206 4.76 -2.02 -5.17
CA ALA A 206 5.02 -2.51 -6.52
C ALA A 206 6.01 -1.63 -7.29
N LEU A 207 5.93 -0.30 -7.15
CA LEU A 207 6.91 0.62 -7.74
C LEU A 207 8.29 0.47 -7.08
N ALA A 208 8.37 0.33 -5.76
CA ALA A 208 9.63 0.10 -5.04
C ALA A 208 10.32 -1.20 -5.50
N ILE A 209 9.56 -2.29 -5.70
CA ILE A 209 10.05 -3.55 -6.30
C ILE A 209 10.63 -3.30 -7.70
N LYS A 210 9.89 -2.59 -8.56
CA LYS A 210 10.35 -2.28 -9.93
C LYS A 210 11.65 -1.48 -9.93
N ASN A 211 11.82 -0.60 -8.94
CA ASN A 211 13.01 0.23 -8.75
C ASN A 211 14.11 -0.46 -7.90
N LYS A 212 13.89 -1.70 -7.44
CA LYS A 212 14.79 -2.45 -6.55
C LYS A 212 15.17 -1.69 -5.26
N ASP A 213 14.24 -0.87 -4.77
CA ASP A 213 14.42 -0.03 -3.58
C ASP A 213 13.92 -0.79 -2.34
N PHE A 214 14.79 -1.63 -1.77
CA PHE A 214 14.46 -2.44 -0.60
C PHE A 214 14.29 -1.59 0.68
N ASP A 215 15.01 -0.47 0.79
CA ASP A 215 14.84 0.47 1.91
C ASP A 215 13.43 1.06 1.92
N MET A 216 12.87 1.37 0.74
CA MET A 216 11.47 1.77 0.64
C MET A 216 10.52 0.63 1.00
N LEU A 217 10.81 -0.62 0.65
CA LEU A 217 9.99 -1.76 1.06
C LEU A 217 9.99 -1.97 2.57
N ASP A 218 11.13 -1.75 3.24
CA ASP A 218 11.20 -1.79 4.71
C ASP A 218 10.37 -0.64 5.30
N ARG A 219 10.51 0.59 4.80
CA ARG A 219 9.70 1.75 5.25
C ARG A 219 8.19 1.57 5.05
N LEU A 220 7.78 0.81 4.04
CA LEU A 220 6.37 0.51 3.76
C LEU A 220 5.87 -0.74 4.49
N HIS A 221 6.71 -1.37 5.32
CA HIS A 221 6.37 -2.58 6.06
C HIS A 221 5.89 -3.68 5.09
N ALA A 222 6.60 -3.87 3.98
CA ALA A 222 6.18 -4.71 2.87
C ALA A 222 6.01 -6.20 3.25
N ARG A 223 6.74 -6.65 4.27
CA ARG A 223 6.73 -8.03 4.77
C ARG A 223 5.80 -8.23 5.97
N GLU A 224 5.07 -7.20 6.37
CA GLU A 224 4.36 -7.15 7.64
C GLU A 224 2.87 -6.91 7.44
N VAL A 225 2.09 -7.31 8.44
CA VAL A 225 0.67 -6.95 8.56
C VAL A 225 0.42 -6.27 9.91
N PRO A 226 -0.52 -5.32 10.02
CA PRO A 226 -0.75 -4.56 11.27
C PRO A 226 -1.00 -5.45 12.50
N MET A 227 -1.68 -6.58 12.30
CA MET A 227 -1.94 -7.59 13.34
C MET A 227 -0.68 -8.01 14.11
N LEU A 228 0.49 -8.11 13.44
CA LEU A 228 1.73 -8.59 14.09
C LEU A 228 2.15 -7.73 15.27
N TYR A 229 1.81 -6.44 15.26
CA TYR A 229 2.14 -5.50 16.33
C TYR A 229 1.26 -5.66 17.58
N LYS A 230 0.13 -6.36 17.45
CA LYS A 230 -0.80 -6.63 18.55
C LYS A 230 -0.57 -7.99 19.20
N LEU A 231 0.19 -8.86 18.54
CA LEU A 231 0.47 -10.19 19.03
C LEU A 231 1.39 -10.17 20.26
N SER A 232 1.10 -11.05 21.20
CA SER A 232 2.01 -11.48 22.25
C SER A 232 1.83 -12.98 22.46
N HIS A 233 2.82 -13.62 23.06
CA HIS A 233 2.74 -15.03 23.41
C HIS A 233 1.68 -15.31 24.49
N LEU A 234 1.22 -14.29 25.23
CA LEU A 234 0.18 -14.39 26.23
C LEU A 234 -1.22 -14.53 25.62
N TYR A 235 -2.04 -15.41 26.20
CA TYR A 235 -3.36 -15.76 25.68
C TYR A 235 -4.29 -14.59 25.35
N GLY A 236 -4.29 -13.54 26.19
CA GLY A 236 -5.13 -12.35 25.96
C GLY A 236 -4.79 -11.54 24.72
N TRP A 237 -3.66 -11.81 24.08
CA TRP A 237 -3.10 -11.07 22.94
C TRP A 237 -2.72 -12.01 21.78
N HIS A 238 -3.34 -13.18 21.76
CA HIS A 238 -3.26 -14.10 20.64
C HIS A 238 -4.03 -13.56 19.44
N PRO A 239 -3.81 -14.11 18.23
CA PRO A 239 -4.56 -13.73 17.05
C PRO A 239 -6.07 -13.80 17.32
N HIS A 240 -6.75 -12.66 17.28
CA HIS A 240 -8.20 -12.57 17.51
C HIS A 240 -8.98 -12.99 16.26
N GLU A 241 -8.40 -12.78 15.08
CA GLU A 241 -8.94 -13.23 13.81
C GLU A 241 -8.37 -14.60 13.44
N TYR A 242 -9.26 -15.50 13.02
CA TYR A 242 -8.87 -16.81 12.46
C TYR A 242 -8.36 -16.70 11.02
N LYS A 243 -8.10 -15.50 10.47
CA LYS A 243 -7.62 -15.32 9.09
C LYS A 243 -6.67 -14.14 8.98
N LEU A 244 -5.72 -14.23 8.05
CA LEU A 244 -4.86 -13.09 7.72
C LEU A 244 -5.67 -12.05 6.91
N PRO A 245 -5.33 -10.74 7.01
CA PRO A 245 -6.01 -9.69 6.25
C PRO A 245 -5.98 -9.88 4.73
N GLN A 246 -7.07 -10.40 4.17
CA GLN A 246 -7.17 -10.69 2.74
C GLN A 246 -8.03 -9.64 2.01
N SER A 247 -7.45 -8.98 1.02
CA SER A 247 -8.16 -8.09 0.10
C SER A 247 -7.79 -8.41 -1.34
N LYS A 248 -8.56 -7.87 -2.31
CA LYS A 248 -8.21 -7.97 -3.73
C LYS A 248 -6.80 -7.44 -4.00
N ASN A 249 -6.37 -6.41 -3.27
CA ASN A 249 -5.05 -5.80 -3.41
C ASN A 249 -3.95 -6.72 -2.87
N THR A 250 -4.17 -7.34 -1.70
CA THR A 250 -3.26 -8.35 -1.13
C THR A 250 -3.06 -9.53 -2.10
N GLU A 251 -4.14 -10.07 -2.68
CA GLU A 251 -4.07 -11.16 -3.65
C GLU A 251 -3.31 -10.79 -4.93
N GLN A 252 -3.58 -9.60 -5.46
CA GLN A 252 -2.87 -9.08 -6.64
C GLN A 252 -1.37 -8.91 -6.33
N PHE A 253 -1.03 -8.34 -5.18
CA PHE A 253 0.34 -8.15 -4.76
C PHE A 253 1.10 -9.47 -4.64
N ILE A 254 0.54 -10.48 -3.95
CA ILE A 254 1.15 -11.81 -3.81
C ILE A 254 1.32 -12.48 -5.19
N THR A 255 0.34 -12.34 -6.07
CA THR A 255 0.41 -12.88 -7.44
C THR A 255 1.54 -12.22 -8.25
N SER A 256 1.71 -10.90 -8.12
CA SER A 256 2.82 -10.18 -8.74
C SER A 256 4.18 -10.55 -8.14
N LEU A 257 4.25 -10.78 -6.83
CA LEU A 257 5.48 -11.24 -6.17
C LEU A 257 5.98 -12.57 -6.73
N ALA A 258 5.09 -13.54 -6.98
CA ALA A 258 5.47 -14.85 -7.53
C ALA A 258 6.20 -14.77 -8.89
N LEU A 259 5.98 -13.68 -9.63
CA LEU A 259 6.62 -13.42 -10.93
C LEU A 259 7.98 -12.70 -10.80
N CYS A 260 8.31 -12.16 -9.63
CA CYS A 260 9.51 -11.35 -9.42
C CYS A 260 10.82 -12.16 -9.49
N THR A 261 11.93 -11.43 -9.42
CA THR A 261 13.29 -12.00 -9.40
C THR A 261 13.61 -12.65 -8.05
N ASP A 262 14.62 -13.50 -8.04
CA ASP A 262 15.12 -14.23 -6.87
C ASP A 262 15.55 -13.29 -5.74
N THR A 263 16.16 -12.16 -6.09
CA THR A 263 16.56 -11.12 -5.13
C THR A 263 15.34 -10.52 -4.44
N THR A 264 14.30 -10.18 -5.21
CA THR A 264 13.05 -9.67 -4.66
C THR A 264 12.34 -10.71 -3.80
N LEU A 265 12.25 -11.95 -4.27
CA LEU A 265 11.61 -13.03 -3.52
C LEU A 265 12.36 -13.30 -2.21
N SER A 266 13.69 -13.33 -2.24
CA SER A 266 14.52 -13.57 -1.05
C SER A 266 14.18 -12.61 0.08
N TYR A 267 13.97 -11.33 -0.21
CA TYR A 267 13.55 -10.34 0.78
C TYR A 267 12.33 -10.80 1.61
N PHE A 268 11.30 -11.37 0.97
CA PHE A 268 10.09 -11.84 1.67
C PHE A 268 10.27 -13.13 2.48
N PHE A 269 11.31 -13.92 2.20
CA PHE A 269 11.60 -15.14 2.96
C PHE A 269 12.66 -14.94 4.06
N GLU A 270 13.25 -13.74 4.16
CA GLU A 270 14.15 -13.42 5.27
C GLU A 270 13.38 -13.12 6.56
N PRO A 271 13.83 -13.66 7.71
CA PRO A 271 13.24 -13.34 9.01
C PRO A 271 13.34 -11.86 9.36
N PHE A 272 12.32 -11.33 10.03
CA PHE A 272 12.28 -9.99 10.60
C PHE A 272 11.69 -10.01 12.01
N THR A 273 12.01 -8.99 12.81
CA THR A 273 11.59 -8.91 14.22
C THR A 273 10.61 -7.76 14.42
N ILE A 274 9.47 -8.06 15.06
CA ILE A 274 8.47 -7.08 15.46
C ILE A 274 8.49 -6.94 16.97
N GLU A 275 8.48 -5.69 17.43
CA GLU A 275 8.26 -5.36 18.84
C GLU A 275 6.78 -5.04 19.08
N SER A 276 6.14 -5.87 19.91
CA SER A 276 4.73 -5.78 20.30
C SER A 276 4.41 -4.42 20.92
N ALA A 277 3.34 -3.78 20.44
CA ALA A 277 2.90 -2.45 20.87
C ALA A 277 2.47 -2.39 22.35
N TYR A 278 2.10 -3.53 22.94
CA TYR A 278 1.54 -3.56 24.30
C TYR A 278 2.54 -3.98 25.38
N ARG A 279 3.55 -4.79 25.04
CA ARG A 279 4.46 -5.38 26.04
C ARG A 279 5.95 -5.23 25.74
N GLY A 280 6.33 -4.63 24.60
CA GLY A 280 7.74 -4.51 24.20
C GLY A 280 8.41 -5.85 23.90
N GLU A 281 7.63 -6.93 23.76
CA GLU A 281 8.12 -8.26 23.44
C GLU A 281 8.55 -8.31 21.97
N LYS A 282 9.68 -8.96 21.72
CA LYS A 282 10.22 -9.12 20.36
C LYS A 282 9.92 -10.52 19.84
N ASN A 283 9.19 -10.58 18.74
CA ASN A 283 8.84 -11.82 18.06
C ASN A 283 9.44 -11.80 16.65
N THR A 284 9.94 -12.95 16.19
CA THR A 284 10.54 -13.10 14.86
C THR A 284 9.57 -13.82 13.95
N PHE A 285 9.40 -13.32 12.74
CA PHE A 285 8.50 -13.85 11.71
C PHE A 285 9.21 -13.93 10.36
N ILE A 286 8.69 -14.71 9.44
CA ILE A 286 8.87 -14.48 7.99
C ILE A 286 7.57 -13.92 7.41
N PHE A 287 7.55 -13.54 6.13
CA PHE A 287 6.36 -12.95 5.50
C PHE A 287 5.10 -13.79 5.77
N PRO A 288 4.03 -13.22 6.36
CA PRO A 288 2.84 -13.98 6.76
C PRO A 288 2.20 -14.79 5.63
N TYR A 289 2.32 -14.31 4.38
CA TYR A 289 1.79 -14.98 3.20
C TYR A 289 2.81 -15.89 2.49
N ALA A 290 3.91 -16.28 3.15
CA ALA A 290 4.97 -17.11 2.54
C ALA A 290 4.43 -18.43 1.97
N GLY A 291 3.53 -19.12 2.68
CA GLY A 291 2.88 -20.35 2.17
C GLY A 291 2.08 -20.10 0.90
N VAL A 292 1.24 -19.05 0.89
CA VAL A 292 0.45 -18.65 -0.28
C VAL A 292 1.36 -18.26 -1.45
N LEU A 293 2.44 -17.52 -1.19
CA LEU A 293 3.42 -17.13 -2.21
C LEU A 293 4.09 -18.37 -2.83
N LEU A 294 4.53 -19.33 -2.01
CA LEU A 294 5.09 -20.60 -2.50
C LEU A 294 4.07 -21.37 -3.33
N GLU A 295 2.81 -21.45 -2.91
CA GLU A 295 1.77 -22.10 -3.71
C GLU A 295 1.60 -21.44 -5.09
N ARG A 296 1.63 -20.11 -5.17
CA ARG A 296 1.56 -19.38 -6.45
C ARG A 296 2.78 -19.73 -7.31
N MET A 297 3.98 -19.75 -6.74
CA MET A 297 5.22 -20.09 -7.43
C MET A 297 5.22 -21.54 -7.96
N ILE A 298 4.72 -22.50 -7.17
CA ILE A 298 4.57 -23.91 -7.58
C ILE A 298 3.58 -24.02 -8.75
N LYS A 299 2.40 -23.39 -8.63
CA LYS A 299 1.37 -23.40 -9.68
C LYS A 299 1.87 -22.77 -10.99
N GLN A 300 2.73 -21.76 -10.89
CA GLN A 300 3.36 -21.09 -12.04
C GLN A 300 4.61 -21.82 -12.56
N LYS A 301 5.01 -22.96 -11.96
CA LYS A 301 6.21 -23.73 -12.32
C LYS A 301 7.49 -22.88 -12.33
N LYS A 302 7.63 -21.99 -11.33
CA LYS A 302 8.81 -21.14 -11.18
C LYS A 302 10.06 -22.02 -10.95
N GLN A 303 11.07 -21.87 -11.80
CA GLN A 303 12.24 -22.76 -11.84
C GLN A 303 13.01 -22.88 -10.52
N ASN A 304 13.04 -21.81 -9.72
CA ASN A 304 13.81 -21.72 -8.49
C ASN A 304 12.94 -21.87 -7.23
N VAL A 305 11.72 -22.41 -7.34
CA VAL A 305 10.82 -22.57 -6.19
C VAL A 305 11.43 -23.44 -5.09
N SER A 306 12.23 -24.46 -5.44
CA SER A 306 12.92 -25.34 -4.50
C SER A 306 13.76 -24.56 -3.48
N TYR A 307 14.51 -23.55 -3.93
CA TYR A 307 15.35 -22.71 -3.07
C TYR A 307 14.54 -22.00 -1.97
N PHE A 308 13.34 -21.51 -2.30
CA PHE A 308 12.49 -20.82 -1.33
C PHE A 308 11.73 -21.80 -0.42
N ILE A 309 11.42 -23.00 -0.90
CA ILE A 309 10.91 -24.06 -0.03
C ILE A 309 11.99 -24.45 0.99
N GLU A 310 13.26 -24.60 0.58
CA GLU A 310 14.38 -24.89 1.49
C GLU A 310 14.58 -23.81 2.56
N LYS A 311 14.52 -22.53 2.18
CA LYS A 311 14.56 -21.42 3.16
C LYS A 311 13.42 -21.54 4.18
N THR A 312 12.24 -21.90 3.72
CA THR A 312 11.06 -22.03 4.58
C THR A 312 11.14 -23.28 5.47
N ILE A 313 11.70 -24.39 4.97
CA ILE A 313 12.01 -25.59 5.77
C ILE A 313 12.97 -25.21 6.90
N LYS A 314 14.02 -24.43 6.61
CA LYS A 314 14.95 -23.96 7.63
C LYS A 314 14.22 -23.17 8.72
N HIS A 315 13.38 -22.19 8.34
CA HIS A 315 12.57 -21.42 9.28
C HIS A 315 11.69 -22.32 10.16
N ASN A 316 10.90 -23.23 9.57
CA ASN A 316 10.05 -24.13 10.34
C ASN A 316 10.86 -25.06 11.28
N ARG A 317 12.03 -25.55 10.84
CA ARG A 317 12.93 -26.36 11.69
C ARG A 317 13.44 -25.53 12.88
N ASP A 318 13.82 -24.28 12.65
CA ASP A 318 14.25 -23.37 13.70
C ASP A 318 13.12 -23.10 14.71
N VAL A 319 11.88 -22.92 14.24
CA VAL A 319 10.69 -22.80 15.12
C VAL A 319 10.44 -24.08 15.92
N LEU A 320 10.50 -25.25 15.29
CA LEU A 320 10.32 -26.54 15.97
C LEU A 320 11.41 -26.76 17.04
N ASN A 321 12.66 -26.40 16.74
CA ASN A 321 13.76 -26.46 17.70
C ASN A 321 13.55 -25.51 18.88
N LEU A 322 13.11 -24.27 18.61
CA LEU A 322 12.78 -23.29 19.63
C LEU A 322 11.65 -23.80 20.53
N LEU A 323 10.59 -24.34 19.96
CA LEU A 323 9.46 -24.91 20.70
C LEU A 323 9.89 -26.09 21.58
N ASN A 324 10.64 -27.06 21.03
CA ASN A 324 11.13 -28.20 21.79
C ASN A 324 12.04 -27.77 22.95
N LYS A 325 12.92 -26.80 22.72
CA LYS A 325 13.76 -26.22 23.78
C LYS A 325 12.89 -25.58 24.87
N ALA A 326 11.89 -24.79 24.49
CA ALA A 326 11.01 -24.11 25.43
C ALA A 326 10.17 -25.10 26.26
N ILE A 327 9.63 -26.15 25.65
CA ILE A 327 8.91 -27.23 26.34
C ILE A 327 9.82 -27.96 27.33
N ASN A 328 11.07 -28.27 26.93
CA ASN A 328 12.03 -28.93 27.81
C ASN A 328 12.41 -28.06 29.01
N GLU A 329 12.63 -26.77 28.80
CA GLU A 329 12.92 -25.80 29.87
C GLU A 329 11.71 -25.63 30.80
N SER A 330 10.52 -25.47 30.24
CA SER A 330 9.24 -25.42 30.97
C SER A 330 9.02 -26.67 31.83
N THR A 331 9.31 -27.87 31.29
CA THR A 331 9.18 -29.13 32.02
C THR A 331 10.15 -29.19 33.21
N LYS A 332 11.43 -28.83 33.02
CA LYS A 332 12.42 -28.78 34.11
C LYS A 332 12.00 -27.81 35.21
N TYR A 333 11.42 -26.69 34.79
CA TYR A 333 10.97 -25.64 35.67
C TYR A 333 9.76 -26.07 36.52
N CYS A 334 8.72 -26.66 35.92
CA CYS A 334 7.62 -27.27 36.65
C CYS A 334 8.12 -28.34 37.64
N ASN A 335 9.00 -29.25 37.21
CA ASN A 335 9.59 -30.27 38.10
C ASN A 335 10.22 -29.62 39.35
N THR A 336 11.09 -28.63 39.14
CA THR A 336 11.79 -27.94 40.23
C THR A 336 10.81 -27.26 41.20
N TYR A 337 9.74 -26.64 40.67
CA TYR A 337 8.73 -25.98 41.48
C TYR A 337 7.96 -26.98 42.37
N TYR A 338 7.43 -28.06 41.80
CA TYR A 338 6.66 -29.05 42.57
C TYR A 338 7.51 -29.88 43.53
N GLU A 339 8.78 -30.11 43.22
CA GLU A 339 9.75 -30.68 44.16
C GLU A 339 9.93 -29.80 45.40
N ARG A 340 10.05 -28.48 45.24
CA ARG A 340 10.17 -27.53 46.36
C ARG A 340 8.95 -27.52 47.27
N LEU A 341 7.76 -27.73 46.71
CA LEU A 341 6.52 -27.83 47.48
C LEU A 341 6.43 -29.12 48.31
N LYS A 342 7.38 -30.07 48.15
CA LYS A 342 7.37 -31.40 48.79
C LYS A 342 6.10 -32.20 48.47
N LEU A 343 5.48 -31.94 47.32
CA LEU A 343 4.28 -32.61 46.82
C LEU A 343 4.60 -33.61 45.70
N SER A 344 5.83 -34.11 45.65
CA SER A 344 6.31 -35.02 44.59
C SER A 344 5.51 -36.33 44.48
N ASN A 345 4.88 -36.79 45.57
CA ASN A 345 4.00 -37.97 45.56
C ASN A 345 2.58 -37.66 45.06
N THR A 346 2.21 -36.38 44.93
CA THR A 346 0.88 -35.93 44.53
C THR A 346 0.80 -35.68 43.02
N TYR A 347 1.90 -35.25 42.39
CA TYR A 347 1.93 -34.86 40.98
C TYR A 347 2.72 -35.87 40.13
N THR A 348 2.05 -36.45 39.13
CA THR A 348 2.68 -37.40 38.21
C THR A 348 3.55 -36.69 37.19
N LYS A 349 4.48 -37.41 36.55
CA LYS A 349 5.23 -36.89 35.38
C LYS A 349 4.29 -36.40 34.26
N GLN A 350 3.12 -37.01 34.14
CA GLN A 350 2.10 -36.60 33.17
C GLN A 350 1.49 -35.25 33.51
N PHE A 351 1.18 -34.99 34.79
CA PHE A 351 0.73 -33.68 35.26
C PHE A 351 1.76 -32.59 34.95
N ILE A 352 3.03 -32.85 35.28
CA ILE A 352 4.13 -31.90 35.04
C ILE A 352 4.27 -31.60 33.54
N LYS A 353 4.19 -32.62 32.67
CA LYS A 353 4.22 -32.41 31.22
C LYS A 353 3.01 -31.57 30.77
N ALA A 354 1.80 -31.88 31.24
CA ALA A 354 0.58 -31.17 30.86
C ALA A 354 0.65 -29.68 31.24
N GLU A 355 1.10 -29.38 32.46
CA GLU A 355 1.27 -28.02 32.93
C GLU A 355 2.38 -27.27 32.18
N ALA A 356 3.50 -27.93 31.91
CA ALA A 356 4.60 -27.34 31.16
C ALA A 356 4.22 -27.00 29.71
N THR A 357 3.23 -27.69 29.15
CA THR A 357 2.70 -27.47 27.78
C THR A 357 1.36 -26.75 27.75
N ARG A 358 0.81 -26.34 28.90
CA ARG A 358 -0.57 -25.82 29.03
C ARG A 358 -0.85 -24.65 28.09
N ASP A 359 0.11 -23.76 27.97
CA ASP A 359 -0.05 -22.51 27.20
C ASP A 359 0.67 -22.60 25.82
N LEU A 360 0.67 -23.81 25.23
CA LEU A 360 0.98 -24.05 23.81
C LEU A 360 -0.29 -23.92 22.97
N TYR A 361 -0.25 -23.08 21.94
CA TYR A 361 -1.35 -22.83 21.01
C TYR A 361 -0.89 -22.91 19.56
N LEU A 362 -1.74 -23.47 18.70
CA LEU A 362 -1.55 -23.54 17.26
C LEU A 362 -2.76 -22.89 16.57
N TYR A 363 -2.49 -22.02 15.60
CA TYR A 363 -3.47 -21.30 14.79
C TYR A 363 -3.35 -21.76 13.34
N PRO A 364 -4.01 -22.87 12.97
CA PRO A 364 -3.84 -23.48 11.65
C PRO A 364 -4.37 -22.62 10.51
N ASP A 365 -5.39 -21.79 10.76
CA ASP A 365 -6.00 -20.97 9.71
C ASP A 365 -5.13 -19.78 9.26
N ILE A 366 -4.15 -19.39 10.08
CA ILE A 366 -3.20 -18.30 9.78
C ILE A 366 -1.75 -18.75 9.82
N ASP A 367 -1.49 -20.03 10.11
CA ASP A 367 -0.16 -20.63 10.20
C ASP A 367 0.72 -20.03 11.32
N PHE A 368 0.21 -19.92 12.55
CA PHE A 368 0.96 -19.41 13.72
C PHE A 368 1.05 -20.42 14.87
N VAL A 369 2.13 -20.35 15.64
CA VAL A 369 2.31 -21.07 16.91
C VAL A 369 2.68 -20.08 18.01
N ALA A 370 2.10 -20.25 19.19
CA ALA A 370 2.41 -19.48 20.38
C ALA A 370 2.73 -20.41 21.55
N PHE A 371 3.72 -20.03 22.36
CA PHE A 371 4.08 -20.76 23.57
C PHE A 371 4.40 -19.80 24.70
N THR A 372 3.72 -19.98 25.84
CA THR A 372 4.00 -19.28 27.09
C THR A 372 4.52 -20.25 28.15
N TYR A 373 5.55 -19.83 28.87
CA TYR A 373 6.04 -20.58 30.04
C TYR A 373 5.02 -20.51 31.18
N PRO A 374 4.88 -21.59 31.97
CA PRO A 374 3.92 -21.65 33.06
C PRO A 374 4.18 -20.55 34.11
N CYS A 375 3.11 -19.84 34.48
CA CYS A 375 3.16 -18.81 35.51
C CYS A 375 3.03 -19.44 36.90
N LEU A 376 4.17 -19.74 37.53
CA LEU A 376 4.26 -20.33 38.87
C LEU A 376 4.62 -19.27 39.92
N ILE A 377 4.26 -19.47 41.18
CA ILE A 377 4.48 -18.48 42.24
C ILE A 377 5.98 -18.34 42.54
N GLY A 378 6.45 -17.09 42.68
CA GLY A 378 7.82 -16.78 43.12
C GLY A 378 8.87 -16.85 42.02
N THR A 379 8.47 -16.60 40.78
CA THR A 379 9.32 -16.77 39.61
C THR A 379 9.52 -15.50 38.80
N GLU A 380 10.52 -15.51 37.91
CA GLU A 380 10.84 -14.40 37.01
C GLU A 380 9.67 -14.04 36.08
N ALA A 381 9.84 -12.95 35.32
CA ALA A 381 8.90 -12.49 34.31
C ALA A 381 8.46 -13.61 33.35
N ILE A 382 7.20 -13.55 32.92
CA ILE A 382 6.59 -14.50 31.97
C ILE A 382 7.37 -14.47 30.65
N LYS A 383 7.83 -15.64 30.21
CA LYS A 383 8.62 -15.85 28.98
C LYS A 383 7.76 -16.59 27.96
N GLY A 384 8.10 -16.42 26.68
CA GLY A 384 7.47 -17.16 25.59
C GLY A 384 7.73 -16.50 24.24
N PHE A 385 7.05 -16.98 23.22
CA PHE A 385 7.14 -16.45 21.85
C PHE A 385 5.87 -16.75 21.05
N ILE A 386 5.67 -15.98 19.99
CA ILE A 386 4.70 -16.25 18.94
C ILE A 386 5.38 -16.03 17.57
N THR A 387 5.16 -16.94 16.62
CA THR A 387 5.78 -16.91 15.28
C THR A 387 4.88 -17.62 14.27
N ASN A 388 5.09 -17.36 12.97
CA ASN A 388 4.47 -18.14 11.91
C ASN A 388 5.25 -19.45 11.61
N VAL A 389 4.52 -20.47 11.16
CA VAL A 389 4.99 -21.80 10.74
C VAL A 389 4.30 -22.15 9.44
N VAL A 390 5.03 -22.22 8.34
CA VAL A 390 4.43 -22.32 7.01
C VAL A 390 3.94 -23.73 6.70
N HIS A 391 2.75 -23.82 6.12
CA HIS A 391 2.19 -25.04 5.57
C HIS A 391 1.76 -24.83 4.11
N ILE A 392 1.86 -25.87 3.27
CA ILE A 392 1.50 -25.81 1.85
C ILE A 392 0.57 -26.97 1.50
N THR A 393 -0.51 -26.69 0.78
CA THR A 393 -1.45 -27.73 0.31
C THR A 393 -1.25 -28.13 -1.15
N ALA A 394 -0.51 -27.31 -1.91
CA ALA A 394 -0.22 -27.56 -3.32
C ALA A 394 0.60 -28.86 -3.50
N LYS A 395 0.37 -29.53 -4.65
CA LYS A 395 1.16 -30.66 -5.12
C LYS A 395 1.94 -30.27 -6.36
N SER A 396 3.12 -30.86 -6.54
CA SER A 396 3.96 -30.69 -7.72
C SER A 396 4.11 -32.02 -8.46
N SER A 397 4.13 -31.97 -9.79
CA SER A 397 4.53 -33.11 -10.63
C SER A 397 6.04 -33.31 -10.65
N ASP A 398 6.81 -32.29 -10.27
CA ASP A 398 8.26 -32.37 -10.09
C ASP A 398 8.56 -33.10 -8.77
N SER A 399 9.28 -34.21 -8.85
CA SER A 399 9.57 -35.08 -7.71
C SER A 399 10.45 -34.42 -6.65
N GLU A 400 11.38 -33.55 -7.05
CA GLU A 400 12.26 -32.84 -6.12
C GLU A 400 11.47 -31.78 -5.37
N VAL A 401 10.68 -30.98 -6.09
CA VAL A 401 9.79 -29.99 -5.47
C VAL A 401 8.78 -30.67 -4.54
N GLN A 402 8.18 -31.81 -4.95
CA GLN A 402 7.23 -32.54 -4.11
C GLN A 402 7.90 -33.11 -2.86
N PHE A 403 9.14 -33.59 -2.94
CA PHE A 403 9.91 -34.03 -1.78
C PHE A 403 10.10 -32.89 -0.78
N LEU A 404 10.50 -31.70 -1.26
CA LEU A 404 10.66 -30.52 -0.39
C LEU A 404 9.35 -30.06 0.23
N ILE A 405 8.22 -30.10 -0.51
CA ILE A 405 6.89 -29.82 0.05
C ILE A 405 6.58 -30.80 1.20
N ASN A 406 6.86 -32.09 1.02
CA ASN A 406 6.64 -33.09 2.07
C ASN A 406 7.53 -32.83 3.29
N GLU A 407 8.80 -32.47 3.10
CA GLU A 407 9.70 -32.10 4.20
C GLU A 407 9.21 -30.87 4.97
N LEU A 408 8.73 -29.84 4.25
CA LEU A 408 8.16 -28.64 4.85
C LEU A 408 6.94 -29.01 5.71
N ASN A 409 5.99 -29.74 5.14
CA ASN A 409 4.77 -30.11 5.85
C ASN A 409 5.04 -31.04 7.03
N TYR A 410 6.03 -31.92 6.95
CA TYR A 410 6.43 -32.77 8.08
C TYR A 410 6.83 -31.95 9.32
N THR A 411 7.49 -30.81 9.14
CA THR A 411 7.84 -29.93 10.27
C THR A 411 6.61 -29.29 10.92
N TYR A 412 5.62 -28.89 10.12
CA TYR A 412 4.34 -28.37 10.59
C TYR A 412 3.53 -29.46 11.33
N GLU A 413 3.41 -30.65 10.74
CA GLU A 413 2.74 -31.81 11.34
C GLU A 413 3.38 -32.22 12.67
N SER A 414 4.70 -32.08 12.80
CA SER A 414 5.40 -32.33 14.07
C SER A 414 4.98 -31.36 15.17
N ILE A 415 4.80 -30.07 14.85
CA ILE A 415 4.27 -29.06 15.79
C ILE A 415 2.81 -29.36 16.12
N GLN A 416 2.01 -29.70 15.11
CA GLN A 416 0.60 -30.09 15.30
C GLN A 416 0.47 -31.30 16.23
N LYS A 417 1.33 -32.30 16.09
CA LYS A 417 1.36 -33.47 16.97
C LYS A 417 1.65 -33.08 18.42
N LEU A 418 2.62 -32.19 18.67
CA LEU A 418 2.90 -31.68 20.02
C LEU A 418 1.66 -31.01 20.65
N TYR A 419 0.94 -30.22 19.85
CA TYR A 419 -0.30 -29.58 20.27
C TYR A 419 -1.42 -30.60 20.56
N THR A 420 -1.66 -31.58 19.69
CA THR A 420 -2.68 -32.61 19.90
C THR A 420 -2.37 -33.50 21.11
N GLU A 421 -1.10 -33.85 21.35
CA GLU A 421 -0.68 -34.64 22.53
C GLU A 421 -0.97 -33.94 23.87
N LYS A 422 -1.00 -32.61 23.87
CA LYS A 422 -1.38 -31.79 25.02
C LYS A 422 -2.89 -31.88 25.28
N GLU A 423 -3.73 -31.72 24.26
CA GLU A 423 -5.20 -31.70 24.40
C GLU A 423 -5.79 -33.05 24.84
N VAL A 424 -5.27 -34.18 24.36
CA VAL A 424 -5.75 -35.53 24.71
C VAL A 424 -5.59 -35.86 26.20
N LYS A 425 -4.81 -35.07 26.96
CA LYS A 425 -4.47 -35.36 28.37
C LYS A 425 -5.15 -34.44 29.38
N HIS A 426 -6.04 -33.56 28.92
CA HIS A 426 -6.84 -32.65 29.75
C HIS A 426 -8.33 -33.05 29.88
N VAL A 427 -8.71 -34.24 29.40
CA VAL A 427 -10.05 -34.85 29.58
C VAL A 427 -10.01 -35.97 30.60
#